data_AF-A0A841HIN0-F1
#
_entry.id   AF-A0A841HIN0-F1
#
_cell.length_a   1.000
_cell.length_b   1.000
_cell.length_c   1.000
_cell.angle_alpha   90.00
_cell.angle_beta   90.00
_cell.angle_gamma   90.00
#
_symmetry.space_group_name_H-M   'P 1'
#
loop_
_entity.id
_entity.type
_entity.pdbx_description
1 polymer ?
#
loop_
_entity_poly.entity_id
_entity_poly.type
_entity_poly.pdbx_seq_one_letter_code
_entity_poly.pdbx_strand_id
1 'polypeptide(L)'
;MRRHNQDPAQSLALVAEAAAKAPSRPDILWLYVQLCARATGCEPEEAEARLRKLDPDNAAAWLGAFTRTHARRDVAAQNEILDAMSRKARFDIYWNSLVSKITRAVGPAPVPETSLTEPLTTTMNAVIGWLSGIALPSFAPLGDTCLKTTNPATAERCRGIAKALMQGDSMIAGGMGISIMEKVAQPASEEAMAMVTHRTRSAYQLETAGAIVSAQVEQDKFTREMLELMSTLRREQDVYIAIIRWAGKPLEPQ
;
A
#
# COMPACT_ATOMS: atom_id res chain seq x y z
N MET A 1 -18.77 -11.58 19.53
CA MET A 1 -17.63 -11.07 18.73
C MET A 1 -16.33 -11.41 19.43
N ARG A 2 -15.60 -12.41 18.95
CA ARG A 2 -14.34 -12.86 19.55
C ARG A 2 -13.23 -11.85 19.24
N ARG A 3 -12.73 -11.18 20.27
CA ARG A 3 -11.48 -10.37 20.28
C ARG A 3 -10.22 -11.26 20.15
N HIS A 4 -10.23 -12.24 19.24
CA HIS A 4 -9.17 -13.26 19.16
C HIS A 4 -8.19 -13.07 17.99
N ASN A 5 -8.16 -11.91 17.32
CA ASN A 5 -7.29 -11.75 16.14
C ASN A 5 -6.43 -10.48 16.14
N GLN A 6 -6.11 -9.96 17.33
CA GLN A 6 -5.24 -8.77 17.48
C GLN A 6 -3.85 -9.10 18.04
N ASP A 7 -3.52 -10.37 18.28
CA ASP A 7 -2.14 -10.75 18.62
C ASP A 7 -1.30 -10.86 17.34
N PRO A 8 -0.27 -10.01 17.16
CA PRO A 8 0.65 -10.11 16.04
C PRO A 8 1.32 -11.49 15.93
N ALA A 9 1.57 -12.18 17.04
CA ALA A 9 2.22 -13.49 17.03
C ALA A 9 1.31 -14.58 16.45
N GLN A 10 0.03 -14.60 16.85
CA GLN A 10 -0.96 -15.52 16.28
C GLN A 10 -1.20 -15.24 14.79
N SER A 11 -1.28 -13.97 14.41
CA SER A 11 -1.43 -13.56 13.01
C SER A 11 -0.21 -13.97 12.18
N LEU A 12 1.00 -13.82 12.72
CA LEU A 12 2.24 -14.20 12.07
C LEU A 12 2.29 -15.71 11.77
N ALA A 13 1.87 -16.56 12.71
CA ALA A 13 1.84 -18.02 12.51
C ALA A 13 0.89 -18.42 11.35
N LEU A 14 -0.32 -17.85 11.31
CA LEU A 14 -1.28 -18.10 10.23
C LEU A 14 -0.77 -17.64 8.87
N VAL A 15 -0.14 -16.46 8.83
CA VAL A 15 0.43 -15.92 7.59
C VAL A 15 1.66 -16.71 7.14
N ALA A 16 2.47 -17.22 8.07
CA ALA A 16 3.59 -18.13 7.76
C ALA A 16 3.09 -19.43 7.09
N GLU A 17 2.04 -20.04 7.63
CA GLU A 17 1.42 -21.23 7.03
C GLU A 17 0.87 -20.92 5.62
N ALA A 18 0.21 -19.78 5.46
CA ALA A 18 -0.29 -19.33 4.16
C ALA A 18 0.87 -19.11 3.15
N ALA A 19 1.98 -18.52 3.59
CA ALA A 19 3.17 -18.27 2.76
C ALA A 19 3.89 -19.58 2.36
N ALA A 20 3.80 -20.62 3.19
CA ALA A 20 4.29 -21.95 2.86
C ALA A 20 3.40 -22.66 1.84
N LYS A 21 2.06 -22.53 1.96
CA LYS A 21 1.09 -23.13 1.03
C LYS A 21 1.03 -22.44 -0.33
N ALA A 22 1.32 -21.13 -0.38
CA ALA A 22 1.26 -20.34 -1.59
C ALA A 22 2.57 -19.56 -1.81
N PRO A 23 3.69 -20.25 -2.11
CA PRO A 23 5.00 -19.64 -2.04
C PRO A 23 5.30 -18.60 -3.13
N SER A 24 4.52 -18.59 -4.21
CA SER A 24 4.61 -17.63 -5.31
C SER A 24 3.78 -16.36 -5.10
N ARG A 25 3.11 -16.20 -3.95
CA ARG A 25 2.22 -15.08 -3.65
C ARG A 25 2.95 -13.95 -2.92
N PRO A 26 3.35 -12.87 -3.61
CA PRO A 26 4.12 -11.79 -2.99
C PRO A 26 3.32 -10.99 -1.97
N ASP A 27 1.99 -10.93 -2.12
CA ASP A 27 1.09 -10.24 -1.19
C ASP A 27 1.06 -10.91 0.21
N ILE A 28 1.02 -12.25 0.26
CA ILE A 28 1.10 -12.99 1.52
C ILE A 28 2.49 -12.82 2.16
N LEU A 29 3.55 -12.87 1.36
CA LEU A 29 4.91 -12.68 1.85
C LEU A 29 5.16 -11.25 2.36
N TRP A 30 4.58 -10.24 1.71
CA TRP A 30 4.59 -8.86 2.21
C TRP A 30 3.92 -8.77 3.58
N LEU A 31 2.74 -9.36 3.74
CA LEU A 31 2.04 -9.38 5.03
C LEU A 31 2.86 -10.09 6.11
N TYR A 32 3.54 -11.18 5.77
CA TYR A 32 4.48 -11.86 6.68
C TYR A 32 5.59 -10.92 7.13
N VAL A 33 6.27 -10.25 6.19
CA VAL A 33 7.37 -9.30 6.48
C VAL A 33 6.89 -8.20 7.43
N GLN A 34 5.70 -7.64 7.18
CA GLN A 34 5.15 -6.57 8.01
C GLN A 34 4.80 -7.02 9.43
N LEU A 35 4.23 -8.22 9.59
CA LEU A 35 3.96 -8.80 10.90
C LEU A 35 5.25 -9.16 11.64
N CYS A 36 6.21 -9.77 10.94
CA CYS A 36 7.50 -10.16 11.49
C CYS A 36 8.26 -8.95 12.04
N ALA A 37 8.31 -7.84 11.29
CA ALA A 37 8.96 -6.61 11.74
C ALA A 37 8.38 -6.00 13.03
N ARG A 38 7.17 -6.42 13.45
CA ARG A 38 6.49 -5.98 14.68
C ARG A 38 6.55 -7.03 15.79
N ALA A 39 6.95 -8.27 15.49
CA ALA A 39 7.00 -9.36 16.43
C ALA A 39 8.39 -9.45 17.08
N THR A 40 8.43 -9.59 18.40
CA THR A 40 9.68 -9.75 19.15
C THR A 40 10.40 -11.02 18.70
N GLY A 41 11.68 -10.89 18.32
CA GLY A 41 12.54 -12.02 17.94
C GLY A 41 12.30 -12.59 16.54
N CYS A 42 11.52 -11.90 15.70
CA CYS A 42 11.35 -12.29 14.30
C CYS A 42 12.31 -11.49 13.40
N GLU A 43 13.07 -12.21 12.57
CA GLU A 43 14.04 -11.64 11.62
C GLU A 43 13.47 -11.65 10.18
N PRO A 44 13.05 -10.50 9.63
CA PRO A 44 12.36 -10.44 8.34
C PRO A 44 13.28 -10.59 7.11
N GLU A 45 14.61 -10.57 7.27
CA GLU A 45 15.62 -10.44 6.22
C GLU A 45 15.46 -11.48 5.10
N GLU A 46 15.26 -12.75 5.47
CA GLU A 46 15.13 -13.84 4.49
C GLU A 46 13.84 -13.69 3.67
N ALA A 47 12.73 -13.36 4.36
CA ALA A 47 11.44 -13.13 3.72
C ALA A 47 11.47 -11.90 2.80
N GLU A 48 12.15 -10.83 3.21
CA GLU A 48 12.39 -9.67 2.35
C GLU A 48 13.24 -10.03 1.13
N ALA A 49 14.30 -10.83 1.30
CA ALA A 49 15.14 -11.27 0.18
C ALA A 49 14.35 -12.13 -0.82
N ARG A 50 13.47 -12.98 -0.32
CA ARG A 50 12.55 -13.75 -1.16
C ARG A 50 11.53 -12.85 -1.85
N LEU A 51 11.00 -11.83 -1.18
CA LEU A 51 10.08 -10.88 -1.79
C LEU A 51 10.75 -10.11 -2.94
N ARG A 52 12.01 -9.69 -2.76
CA ARG A 52 12.81 -9.07 -3.84
C ARG A 52 13.04 -9.99 -5.04
N LYS A 53 13.05 -11.32 -4.85
CA LYS A 53 13.16 -12.29 -5.95
C LYS A 53 11.81 -12.51 -6.66
N LEU A 54 10.72 -12.55 -5.90
CA LEU A 54 9.36 -12.72 -6.45
C LEU A 54 8.87 -11.48 -7.18
N ASP A 55 9.27 -10.30 -6.71
CA ASP A 55 8.86 -9.01 -7.26
C ASP A 55 10.07 -8.07 -7.40
N PRO A 56 10.96 -8.31 -8.38
CA PRO A 56 12.23 -7.59 -8.51
C PRO A 56 12.08 -6.11 -8.85
N ASP A 57 10.95 -5.70 -9.42
CA ASP A 57 10.67 -4.32 -9.84
C ASP A 57 9.93 -3.50 -8.78
N ASN A 58 9.68 -4.09 -7.61
CA ASN A 58 9.00 -3.43 -6.49
C ASN A 58 10.00 -2.87 -5.46
N ALA A 59 10.01 -1.55 -5.30
CA ALA A 59 10.80 -0.84 -4.30
C ALA A 59 10.36 -1.14 -2.85
N ALA A 60 9.11 -1.51 -2.60
CA ALA A 60 8.61 -1.73 -1.25
C ALA A 60 9.39 -2.83 -0.49
N ALA A 61 9.86 -3.85 -1.21
CA ALA A 61 10.65 -4.96 -0.68
C ALA A 61 12.04 -4.56 -0.13
N TRP A 62 12.46 -3.31 -0.34
CA TRP A 62 13.72 -2.76 0.17
C TRP A 62 13.53 -1.89 1.42
N LEU A 63 12.29 -1.50 1.75
CA LEU A 63 12.03 -0.50 2.79
C LEU A 63 12.42 -0.99 4.20
N GLY A 64 12.28 -2.29 4.49
CA GLY A 64 12.72 -2.88 5.75
C GLY A 64 14.24 -2.78 5.93
N ALA A 65 15.01 -3.22 4.92
CA ALA A 65 16.46 -3.06 4.91
C ALA A 65 16.88 -1.58 5.02
N PHE A 66 16.22 -0.69 4.29
CA PHE A 66 16.46 0.75 4.39
C PHE A 66 16.24 1.27 5.81
N THR A 67 15.13 0.88 6.44
CA THR A 67 14.80 1.27 7.82
C THR A 67 15.88 0.80 8.81
N ARG A 68 16.38 -0.43 8.66
CA ARG A 68 17.44 -0.97 9.54
C ARG A 68 18.77 -0.23 9.35
N THR A 69 19.18 0.05 8.11
CA THR A 69 20.40 0.83 7.84
C THR A 69 20.30 2.27 8.32
N HIS A 70 19.11 2.89 8.20
CA HIS A 70 18.81 4.21 8.75
C HIS A 70 18.93 4.23 10.28
N ALA A 71 18.34 3.27 10.98
CA ALA A 71 18.42 3.16 12.43
C ALA A 71 19.86 2.96 12.94
N ARG A 72 20.68 2.21 12.20
CA ARG A 72 22.11 1.98 12.50
C ARG A 72 23.02 3.15 12.11
N ARG A 73 22.49 4.18 11.43
CA ARG A 73 23.26 5.29 10.84
C ARG A 73 24.37 4.83 9.88
N ASP A 74 24.16 3.69 9.22
CA ASP A 74 25.09 3.16 8.22
C ASP A 74 24.87 3.89 6.88
N VAL A 75 25.58 4.99 6.69
CA VAL A 75 25.41 5.87 5.52
C VAL A 75 25.77 5.16 4.21
N ALA A 76 26.77 4.27 4.22
CA ALA A 76 27.19 3.55 3.03
C ALA A 76 26.08 2.59 2.58
N ALA A 77 25.59 1.74 3.49
CA ALA A 77 24.51 0.80 3.19
C ALA A 77 23.19 1.51 2.85
N GLN A 78 22.88 2.63 3.52
CA GLN A 78 21.71 3.45 3.16
C GLN A 78 21.78 3.94 1.71
N ASN A 79 22.94 4.42 1.25
CA ASN A 79 23.11 4.90 -0.11
C ASN A 79 22.97 3.79 -1.15
N GLU A 80 23.48 2.59 -0.86
CA GLU A 80 23.30 1.42 -1.73
C GLU A 80 21.83 1.03 -1.85
N ILE A 81 21.09 1.01 -0.74
CA ILE A 81 19.67 0.69 -0.75
C ILE A 81 18.86 1.77 -1.47
N LEU A 82 19.16 3.06 -1.24
CA LEU A 82 18.51 4.16 -1.97
C LEU A 82 18.75 4.05 -3.48
N ASP A 83 19.97 3.72 -3.88
CA ASP A 83 20.30 3.51 -5.29
C ASP A 83 19.50 2.34 -5.87
N ALA A 84 19.43 1.20 -5.16
CA ALA A 84 18.63 0.05 -5.57
C ALA A 84 17.14 0.38 -5.68
N MET A 85 16.57 1.11 -4.73
CA MET A 85 15.16 1.55 -4.73
C MET A 85 14.87 2.53 -5.87
N SER A 86 15.79 3.45 -6.15
CA SER A 86 15.60 4.50 -7.17
C SER A 86 15.46 3.96 -8.60
N ARG A 87 15.93 2.74 -8.84
CA ARG A 87 15.89 2.06 -10.14
C ARG A 87 14.65 1.18 -10.34
N LYS A 88 13.75 1.11 -9.35
CA LYS A 88 12.56 0.25 -9.40
C LYS A 88 11.41 0.94 -10.10
N ALA A 89 10.57 0.15 -10.76
CA ALA A 89 9.47 0.66 -11.56
C ALA A 89 8.27 1.07 -10.70
N ARG A 90 8.03 0.40 -9.57
CA ARG A 90 6.83 0.58 -8.74
C ARG A 90 7.10 0.37 -7.24
N PHE A 91 6.14 0.79 -6.42
CA PHE A 91 6.13 0.60 -4.97
C PHE A 91 4.78 0.02 -4.55
N ASP A 92 4.69 -1.30 -4.51
CA ASP A 92 3.43 -2.00 -4.26
C ASP A 92 3.44 -2.63 -2.86
N ILE A 93 2.42 -2.30 -2.07
CA ILE A 93 2.16 -2.87 -0.75
C ILE A 93 1.04 -3.94 -0.79
N TYR A 94 0.62 -4.29 -2.00
CA TYR A 94 -0.39 -5.29 -2.34
C TYR A 94 -1.77 -5.01 -1.76
N TRP A 95 -2.15 -3.73 -1.67
CA TRP A 95 -3.31 -3.27 -0.89
C TRP A 95 -4.63 -3.91 -1.34
N ASN A 96 -5.04 -3.70 -2.59
CA ASN A 96 -6.28 -4.23 -3.15
C ASN A 96 -6.34 -5.77 -3.07
N SER A 97 -5.21 -6.43 -3.35
CA SER A 97 -5.09 -7.90 -3.29
C SER A 97 -5.33 -8.42 -1.87
N LEU A 98 -4.74 -7.77 -0.87
CA LEU A 98 -4.90 -8.15 0.54
C LEU A 98 -6.32 -7.88 1.03
N VAL A 99 -6.87 -6.68 0.78
CA VAL A 99 -8.23 -6.31 1.19
C VAL A 99 -9.24 -7.28 0.58
N SER A 100 -9.19 -7.50 -0.74
CA SER A 100 -10.16 -8.36 -1.43
C SER A 100 -10.11 -9.80 -0.95
N LYS A 101 -8.92 -10.41 -0.87
CA LYS A 101 -8.79 -11.83 -0.53
C LYS A 101 -9.04 -12.12 0.93
N ILE A 102 -8.57 -11.26 1.85
CA ILE A 102 -8.81 -11.46 3.28
C ILE A 102 -10.30 -11.25 3.58
N THR A 103 -10.93 -10.20 3.03
CA THR A 103 -12.37 -9.97 3.20
C THR A 103 -13.18 -11.17 2.71
N ARG A 104 -12.86 -11.74 1.55
CA ARG A 104 -13.56 -12.93 1.04
C ARG A 104 -13.30 -14.19 1.86
N ALA A 105 -12.12 -14.30 2.49
CA ALA A 105 -11.76 -15.45 3.32
C ALA A 105 -12.41 -15.42 4.72
N VAL A 106 -12.59 -14.23 5.30
CA VAL A 106 -13.17 -14.06 6.66
C VAL A 106 -14.62 -13.60 6.65
N GLY A 107 -15.10 -13.11 5.51
CA GLY A 107 -16.47 -12.68 5.32
C GLY A 107 -17.46 -13.84 5.31
N PRO A 108 -18.74 -13.54 5.47
CA PRO A 108 -19.77 -14.57 5.43
C PRO A 108 -19.76 -15.29 4.07
N ALA A 109 -19.93 -16.61 4.10
CA ALA A 109 -20.25 -17.36 2.90
C ALA A 109 -21.53 -16.77 2.26
N PRO A 110 -21.76 -16.94 0.94
CA PRO A 110 -23.05 -16.61 0.36
C PRO A 110 -24.11 -17.55 0.98
N VAL A 111 -24.80 -17.09 2.02
CA VAL A 111 -25.89 -17.83 2.68
C VAL A 111 -27.24 -17.22 2.28
N PRO A 112 -28.32 -18.02 2.23
CA PRO A 112 -29.68 -17.52 2.05
C PRO A 112 -30.03 -16.49 3.15
N GLU A 113 -30.90 -15.54 2.82
CA GLU A 113 -31.26 -14.30 3.55
C GLU A 113 -31.64 -14.45 5.04
N THR A 114 -31.78 -15.67 5.55
CA THR A 114 -32.26 -15.97 6.91
C THR A 114 -31.17 -16.10 7.98
N SER A 115 -29.88 -16.03 7.64
CA SER A 115 -28.80 -16.08 8.64
C SER A 115 -28.36 -14.69 9.08
N LEU A 116 -28.32 -14.45 10.40
CA LEU A 116 -27.69 -13.28 11.03
C LEU A 116 -26.16 -13.34 10.81
N THR A 117 -25.72 -13.04 9.60
CA THR A 117 -24.32 -12.85 9.26
C THR A 117 -23.95 -11.39 9.40
N GLU A 118 -22.69 -11.13 9.78
CA GLU A 118 -22.19 -9.77 9.82
C GLU A 118 -22.18 -9.19 8.39
N PRO A 119 -22.66 -7.95 8.18
CA PRO A 119 -22.68 -7.34 6.85
C PRO A 119 -21.29 -7.35 6.21
N LEU A 120 -21.21 -7.66 4.92
CA LEU A 120 -19.95 -7.74 4.20
C LEU A 120 -19.17 -6.42 4.25
N THR A 121 -19.90 -5.29 4.23
CA THR A 121 -19.34 -3.94 4.39
C THR A 121 -18.63 -3.80 5.74
N THR A 122 -19.21 -4.31 6.83
CA THR A 122 -18.59 -4.30 8.16
C THR A 122 -17.34 -5.16 8.20
N THR A 123 -17.38 -6.37 7.61
CA THR A 123 -16.20 -7.24 7.50
C THR A 123 -15.07 -6.55 6.73
N MET A 124 -15.37 -5.98 5.57
CA MET A 124 -14.37 -5.30 4.75
C MET A 124 -13.76 -4.12 5.50
N ASN A 125 -14.57 -3.30 6.19
CA ASN A 125 -14.07 -2.19 7.00
C ASN A 125 -13.16 -2.67 8.15
N ALA A 126 -13.49 -3.80 8.79
CA ALA A 126 -12.64 -4.40 9.80
C ALA A 126 -11.29 -4.89 9.21
N VAL A 127 -11.32 -5.50 8.02
CA VAL A 127 -10.10 -5.92 7.29
C VAL A 127 -9.24 -4.72 6.89
N ILE A 128 -9.84 -3.66 6.34
CA ILE A 128 -9.15 -2.40 6.01
C ILE A 128 -8.51 -1.79 7.26
N GLY A 129 -9.24 -1.75 8.38
CA GLY A 129 -8.73 -1.24 9.65
C GLY A 129 -7.54 -2.04 10.17
N TRP A 130 -7.61 -3.37 10.11
CA TRP A 130 -6.52 -4.25 10.50
C TRP A 130 -5.29 -4.11 9.58
N LEU A 131 -5.50 -4.13 8.25
CA LEU A 131 -4.44 -3.96 7.26
C LEU A 131 -3.77 -2.58 7.35
N SER A 132 -4.53 -1.52 7.66
CA SER A 132 -3.97 -0.19 7.89
C SER A 132 -2.91 -0.18 9.01
N GLY A 133 -3.08 -1.00 10.06
CA GLY A 133 -2.10 -1.11 11.15
C GLY A 133 -0.86 -1.95 10.81
N ILE A 134 -0.96 -2.82 9.79
CA ILE A 134 0.03 -3.87 9.51
C ILE A 134 0.68 -3.69 8.14
N ALA A 135 -0.12 -3.72 7.07
CA ALA A 135 0.37 -3.75 5.69
C ALA A 135 1.01 -2.42 5.24
N LEU A 136 0.63 -1.31 5.88
CA LEU A 136 1.27 -0.02 5.65
C LEU A 136 2.64 0.01 6.35
N PRO A 137 3.73 0.24 5.61
CA PRO A 137 5.05 0.35 6.21
C PRO A 137 5.26 1.76 6.78
N SER A 138 6.25 1.91 7.66
CA SER A 138 6.69 3.25 8.07
C SER A 138 7.47 3.92 6.94
N PHE A 139 7.00 5.09 6.50
CA PHE A 139 7.73 5.94 5.55
C PHE A 139 8.67 6.94 6.24
N ALA A 140 8.74 6.96 7.58
CA ALA A 140 9.51 7.97 8.31
C ALA A 140 10.99 8.01 7.92
N PRO A 141 11.74 6.89 7.81
CA PRO A 141 13.14 6.93 7.35
C PRO A 141 13.29 7.53 5.95
N LEU A 142 12.34 7.24 5.06
CA LEU A 142 12.35 7.75 3.69
C LEU A 142 12.04 9.24 3.67
N GLY A 143 11.08 9.69 4.48
CA GLY A 143 10.79 11.10 4.68
C GLY A 143 11.99 11.86 5.26
N ASP A 144 12.62 11.33 6.30
CA ASP A 144 13.81 11.93 6.92
C ASP A 144 14.96 12.10 5.92
N THR A 145 15.13 11.13 5.02
CA THR A 145 16.19 11.18 4.02
C THR A 145 15.82 12.11 2.85
N CYS A 146 14.66 11.89 2.23
CA CYS A 146 14.31 12.56 0.99
C CYS A 146 13.71 13.95 1.18
N LEU A 147 12.94 14.19 2.25
CA LEU A 147 12.31 15.50 2.47
C LEU A 147 13.27 16.53 3.06
N LYS A 148 14.40 16.08 3.64
CA LYS A 148 15.39 16.94 4.29
C LYS A 148 16.71 17.05 3.53
N THR A 149 16.89 16.31 2.43
CA THR A 149 18.16 16.32 1.68
C THR A 149 18.42 17.67 1.02
N THR A 150 19.71 18.06 1.03
CA THR A 150 20.30 19.10 0.19
C THR A 150 21.38 18.53 -0.73
N ASN A 151 21.68 17.22 -0.62
CA ASN A 151 22.69 16.56 -1.43
C ASN A 151 22.12 16.22 -2.82
N PRO A 152 22.72 16.70 -3.92
CA PRO A 152 22.20 16.45 -5.27
C PRO A 152 22.12 14.97 -5.67
N ALA A 153 23.08 14.15 -5.25
CA ALA A 153 23.07 12.72 -5.55
C ALA A 153 21.96 11.99 -4.80
N THR A 154 21.72 12.35 -3.54
CA THR A 154 20.57 11.82 -2.77
C THR A 154 19.25 12.31 -3.36
N ALA A 155 19.17 13.58 -3.78
CA ALA A 155 17.98 14.14 -4.42
C ALA A 155 17.61 13.38 -5.69
N GLU A 156 18.59 13.01 -6.53
CA GLU A 156 18.36 12.21 -7.73
C GLU A 156 17.83 10.80 -7.41
N ARG A 157 18.41 10.11 -6.42
CA ARG A 157 17.89 8.81 -5.96
C ARG A 157 16.45 8.94 -5.45
N CYS A 158 16.18 9.98 -4.66
CA CYS A 158 14.84 10.28 -4.16
C CYS A 158 13.85 10.61 -5.28
N ARG A 159 14.28 11.26 -6.37
CA ARG A 159 13.46 11.46 -7.58
C ARG A 159 13.06 10.12 -8.21
N GLY A 160 13.99 9.18 -8.32
CA GLY A 160 13.69 7.81 -8.80
C GLY A 160 12.70 7.08 -7.90
N ILE A 161 12.88 7.15 -6.58
CA ILE A 161 11.98 6.54 -5.59
C ILE A 161 10.59 7.19 -5.65
N ALA A 162 10.51 8.51 -5.80
CA ALA A 162 9.24 9.22 -5.94
C ALA A 162 8.44 8.74 -7.16
N LYS A 163 9.11 8.51 -8.30
CA LYS A 163 8.46 7.93 -9.49
C LYS A 163 7.89 6.54 -9.20
N ALA A 164 8.66 5.67 -8.53
CA ALA A 164 8.20 4.34 -8.15
C ALA A 164 6.98 4.40 -7.21
N LEU A 165 7.02 5.29 -6.21
CA LEU A 165 5.92 5.55 -5.28
C LEU A 165 4.64 6.03 -5.98
N MET A 166 4.77 6.97 -6.92
CA MET A 166 3.65 7.47 -7.72
C MET A 166 3.05 6.41 -8.66
N GLN A 167 3.81 5.37 -9.01
CA GLN A 167 3.32 4.19 -9.75
C GLN A 167 2.87 3.04 -8.84
N GLY A 168 2.96 3.24 -7.53
CA GLY A 168 2.53 2.31 -6.50
C GLY A 168 1.03 2.04 -6.51
N ASP A 169 0.66 0.99 -5.77
CA ASP A 169 -0.68 0.44 -5.73
C ASP A 169 -1.59 1.01 -4.65
N SER A 170 -1.10 1.93 -3.82
CA SER A 170 -1.88 2.57 -2.75
C SER A 170 -1.83 4.09 -2.87
N MET A 171 -2.90 4.75 -2.41
CA MET A 171 -2.96 6.21 -2.35
C MET A 171 -1.90 6.79 -1.42
N ILE A 172 -1.60 6.10 -0.31
CA ILE A 172 -0.61 6.55 0.67
C ILE A 172 0.80 6.55 0.07
N ALA A 173 1.19 5.49 -0.64
CA ALA A 173 2.46 5.46 -1.36
C ALA A 173 2.53 6.57 -2.43
N GLY A 174 1.46 6.73 -3.21
CA GLY A 174 1.37 7.78 -4.23
C GLY A 174 1.53 9.19 -3.64
N GLY A 175 0.87 9.46 -2.52
CA GLY A 175 0.97 10.73 -1.79
C GLY A 175 2.39 11.02 -1.31
N MET A 176 3.07 10.02 -0.72
CA MET A 176 4.48 10.15 -0.34
C MET A 176 5.37 10.42 -1.56
N GLY A 177 5.11 9.75 -2.70
CA GLY A 177 5.81 9.99 -3.95
C GLY A 177 5.69 11.44 -4.43
N ILE A 178 4.47 12.01 -4.41
CA ILE A 178 4.24 13.41 -4.76
C ILE A 178 5.02 14.34 -3.82
N SER A 179 4.96 14.13 -2.50
CA SER A 179 5.66 14.96 -1.52
C SER A 179 7.19 14.93 -1.70
N ILE A 180 7.76 13.75 -1.99
CA ILE A 180 9.19 13.64 -2.27
C ILE A 180 9.53 14.35 -3.58
N MET A 181 8.73 14.14 -4.63
CA MET A 181 8.97 14.75 -5.94
C MET A 181 8.98 16.28 -5.84
N GLU A 182 8.01 16.87 -5.16
CA GLU A 182 7.96 18.32 -4.94
C GLU A 182 9.18 18.86 -4.21
N LYS A 183 9.71 18.09 -3.24
CA LYS A 183 10.91 18.49 -2.52
C LYS A 183 12.14 18.53 -3.42
N VAL A 184 12.30 17.54 -4.29
CA VAL A 184 13.53 17.35 -5.08
C VAL A 184 13.46 18.01 -6.46
N ALA A 185 12.27 18.37 -6.92
CA ALA A 185 12.06 19.10 -8.16
C ALA A 185 12.69 20.49 -8.10
N GLN A 186 13.18 20.97 -9.24
CA GLN A 186 13.65 22.35 -9.33
C GLN A 186 12.45 23.31 -9.22
N PRO A 187 12.56 24.43 -8.46
CA PRO A 187 11.49 25.41 -8.38
C PRO A 187 11.06 25.89 -9.78
N ALA A 188 9.75 25.99 -10.01
CA ALA A 188 9.14 26.39 -11.27
C ALA A 188 9.46 25.50 -12.50
N SER A 189 10.00 24.29 -12.29
CA SER A 189 10.12 23.31 -13.37
C SER A 189 8.76 22.70 -13.75
N GLU A 190 8.68 22.14 -14.96
CA GLU A 190 7.51 21.36 -15.40
C GLU A 190 7.21 20.20 -14.43
N GLU A 191 8.24 19.57 -13.87
CA GLU A 191 8.13 18.51 -12.86
C GLU A 191 7.42 19.03 -11.60
N ALA A 192 7.79 20.22 -11.12
CA ALA A 192 7.14 20.86 -9.97
C ALA A 192 5.68 21.24 -10.25
N MET A 193 5.39 21.79 -11.43
CA MET A 193 4.02 22.14 -11.83
C MET A 193 3.13 20.91 -11.98
N ALA A 194 3.65 19.83 -12.58
CA ALA A 194 2.93 18.58 -12.71
C ALA A 194 2.54 18.00 -11.35
N MET A 195 3.37 18.16 -10.32
CA MET A 195 3.06 17.66 -8.97
C MET A 195 1.85 18.35 -8.35
N VAL A 196 1.66 19.65 -8.60
CA VAL A 196 0.45 20.37 -8.16
C VAL A 196 -0.79 19.74 -8.79
N THR A 197 -0.78 19.50 -10.11
CA THR A 197 -1.89 18.82 -10.80
C THR A 197 -2.12 17.42 -10.27
N HIS A 198 -1.06 16.63 -10.08
CA HIS A 198 -1.15 15.28 -9.53
C HIS A 198 -1.76 15.25 -8.12
N ARG A 199 -1.34 16.17 -7.24
CA ARG A 199 -1.90 16.30 -5.88
C ARG A 199 -3.38 16.63 -5.92
N THR A 200 -3.74 17.69 -6.64
CA THR A 200 -5.12 18.18 -6.72
C THR A 200 -6.06 17.10 -7.25
N ARG A 201 -5.66 16.43 -8.34
CA ARG A 201 -6.41 15.31 -8.90
C ARG A 201 -6.58 14.15 -7.93
N SER A 202 -5.49 13.72 -7.29
CA SER A 202 -5.54 12.56 -6.39
C SER A 202 -6.42 12.82 -5.17
N ALA A 203 -6.38 14.05 -4.63
CA ALA A 203 -7.26 14.47 -3.54
C ALA A 203 -8.73 14.47 -3.97
N TYR A 204 -9.02 15.08 -5.13
CA TYR A 204 -10.36 15.09 -5.71
C TYR A 204 -10.93 13.69 -5.92
N GLN A 205 -10.13 12.78 -6.49
CA GLN A 205 -10.55 11.40 -6.76
C GLN A 205 -10.84 10.63 -5.47
N LEU A 206 -9.99 10.76 -4.46
CA LEU A 206 -10.21 10.13 -3.16
C LEU A 206 -11.50 10.62 -2.50
N GLU A 207 -11.69 11.93 -2.44
CA GLU A 207 -12.87 12.55 -1.82
C GLU A 207 -14.16 12.18 -2.57
N THR A 208 -14.15 12.30 -3.90
CA THR A 208 -15.31 12.02 -4.75
C THR A 208 -15.70 10.54 -4.69
N ALA A 209 -14.73 9.63 -4.79
CA ALA A 209 -15.00 8.21 -4.65
C ALA A 209 -15.53 7.89 -3.24
N GLY A 210 -14.91 8.43 -2.18
CA GLY A 210 -15.36 8.24 -0.80
C GLY A 210 -16.80 8.72 -0.56
N ALA A 211 -17.18 9.86 -1.13
CA ALA A 211 -18.54 10.38 -1.07
C ALA A 211 -19.53 9.44 -1.81
N ILE A 212 -19.15 8.93 -2.99
CA ILE A 212 -19.97 7.96 -3.75
C ILE A 212 -20.19 6.68 -2.95
N VAL A 213 -19.12 6.12 -2.36
CA VAL A 213 -19.21 4.89 -1.55
C VAL A 213 -20.10 5.12 -0.33
N SER A 214 -19.94 6.24 0.37
CA SER A 214 -20.69 6.54 1.59
C SER A 214 -22.18 6.77 1.34
N ALA A 215 -22.55 7.22 0.14
CA ALA A 215 -23.94 7.48 -0.25
C ALA A 215 -24.70 6.23 -0.73
N GLN A 216 -24.06 5.05 -0.81
CA GLN A 216 -24.72 3.84 -1.32
C GLN A 216 -25.79 3.31 -0.36
N VAL A 217 -26.98 3.06 -0.90
CA VAL A 217 -28.11 2.48 -0.16
C VAL A 217 -27.95 0.96 -0.02
N GLU A 218 -27.57 0.26 -1.09
CA GLU A 218 -27.31 -1.19 -1.10
C GLU A 218 -25.82 -1.49 -0.78
N GLN A 219 -25.36 -1.09 0.41
CA GLN A 219 -23.93 -1.13 0.77
C GLN A 219 -23.26 -2.49 0.55
N ASP A 220 -23.89 -3.60 0.95
CA ASP A 220 -23.29 -4.93 0.79
C ASP A 220 -23.20 -5.40 -0.66
N LYS A 221 -24.16 -5.00 -1.50
CA LYS A 221 -24.11 -5.26 -2.95
C LYS A 221 -22.98 -4.45 -3.58
N PHE A 222 -22.88 -3.17 -3.26
CA PHE A 222 -21.79 -2.32 -3.72
C PHE A 222 -20.43 -2.83 -3.23
N THR A 223 -20.32 -3.27 -1.98
CA THR A 223 -19.11 -3.87 -1.42
C THR A 223 -18.66 -5.11 -2.21
N ARG A 224 -19.59 -5.97 -2.66
CA ARG A 224 -19.23 -7.10 -3.54
C ARG A 224 -18.61 -6.65 -4.86
N GLU A 225 -19.21 -5.65 -5.51
CA GLU A 225 -18.67 -5.07 -6.75
C GLU A 225 -17.29 -4.44 -6.50
N MET A 226 -17.12 -3.73 -5.38
CA MET A 226 -15.83 -3.13 -5.03
C MET A 226 -14.75 -4.18 -4.75
N LEU A 227 -15.10 -5.30 -4.09
CA LEU A 227 -14.19 -6.43 -3.90
C LEU A 227 -13.82 -7.12 -5.21
N GLU A 228 -14.63 -6.98 -6.26
CA GLU A 228 -14.32 -7.46 -7.61
C GLU A 228 -13.42 -6.49 -8.37
N LEU A 229 -13.64 -5.19 -8.21
CA LEU A 229 -12.69 -4.18 -8.70
C LEU A 229 -11.32 -4.36 -8.02
N MET A 230 -11.27 -4.59 -6.71
CA MET A 230 -10.02 -4.80 -5.97
C MET A 230 -9.34 -6.14 -6.29
N SER A 231 -10.06 -7.17 -6.74
CA SER A 231 -9.43 -8.43 -7.14
C SER A 231 -8.77 -8.34 -8.52
N THR A 232 -9.22 -7.41 -9.36
CA THR A 232 -8.80 -7.28 -10.76
C THR A 232 -7.88 -6.08 -11.02
N LEU A 233 -8.07 -4.98 -10.30
CA LEU A 233 -7.29 -3.76 -10.44
C LEU A 233 -6.12 -3.75 -9.46
N ARG A 234 -4.91 -3.58 -10.01
CA ARG A 234 -3.68 -3.51 -9.21
C ARG A 234 -3.72 -2.35 -8.23
N ARG A 235 -4.05 -1.15 -8.70
CA ARG A 235 -3.91 0.09 -7.93
C ARG A 235 -5.23 0.48 -7.26
N GLU A 236 -5.14 0.94 -6.02
CA GLU A 236 -6.25 1.56 -5.29
C GLU A 236 -6.82 2.78 -6.05
N GLN A 237 -5.93 3.56 -6.67
CA GLN A 237 -6.28 4.68 -7.56
C GLN A 237 -7.28 4.25 -8.65
N ASP A 238 -7.04 3.09 -9.27
CA ASP A 238 -7.84 2.61 -10.40
C ASP A 238 -9.24 2.18 -9.94
N VAL A 239 -9.38 1.67 -8.71
CA VAL A 239 -10.67 1.36 -8.09
C VAL A 239 -11.49 2.63 -7.90
N TYR A 240 -10.89 3.71 -7.39
CA TYR A 240 -11.58 5.00 -7.24
C TYR A 240 -11.97 5.60 -8.58
N ILE A 241 -11.09 5.54 -9.59
CA ILE A 241 -11.41 5.98 -10.95
C ILE A 241 -12.61 5.19 -11.51
N ALA A 242 -12.66 3.87 -11.30
CA ALA A 242 -13.77 3.04 -11.74
C ALA A 242 -15.09 3.43 -11.05
N ILE A 243 -15.08 3.68 -9.74
CA ILE A 243 -16.25 4.13 -8.98
C ILE A 243 -16.76 5.49 -9.47
N ILE A 244 -15.86 6.45 -9.69
CA ILE A 244 -16.21 7.79 -10.17
C ILE A 244 -16.84 7.72 -11.56
N ARG A 245 -16.27 6.91 -12.46
CA ARG A 245 -16.81 6.68 -13.81
C ARG A 245 -18.18 6.02 -13.77
N TRP A 246 -18.34 5.00 -12.93
CA TRP A 246 -19.63 4.32 -12.73
C TRP A 246 -20.72 5.31 -12.27
N ALA A 247 -20.37 6.27 -11.42
CA ALA A 247 -21.28 7.31 -10.95
C ALA A 247 -21.50 8.48 -11.95
N GLY A 248 -20.89 8.43 -13.14
CA GLY A 248 -20.99 9.50 -14.14
C GLY A 248 -20.40 10.84 -13.71
N LYS A 249 -19.45 10.84 -12.76
CA LYS A 249 -18.78 12.04 -12.25
C LYS A 249 -17.47 12.30 -13.03
N PRO A 250 -17.03 13.58 -13.16
CA PRO A 250 -15.74 13.88 -13.77
C PRO A 250 -14.58 13.32 -12.94
N LEU A 251 -13.43 13.09 -13.56
CA LEU A 251 -12.21 12.56 -12.90
C LEU A 251 -11.26 13.66 -12.38
N GLU A 252 -11.57 14.91 -12.74
CA GLU A 252 -10.81 16.10 -12.40
C GLU A 252 -11.79 17.12 -11.78
N PRO A 253 -11.32 18.01 -10.89
CA PRO A 253 -12.13 19.13 -10.44
C PRO A 253 -12.48 20.06 -11.61
N GLN A 254 -13.69 20.64 -11.57
CA GLN A 254 -14.18 21.62 -12.55
C GLN A 254 -13.79 23.05 -12.17
#